data_AF-J6HP52-F1
#
_entry.id   AF-J6HP52-F1
#
_cell.length_a   1.000
_cell.length_b   1.000
_cell.length_c   1.000
_cell.angle_alpha   90.00
_cell.angle_beta   90.00
_cell.angle_gamma   90.00
#
_symmetry.space_group_name_H-M   'P 1'
#
loop_
_entity.id
_entity.type
_entity.pdbx_description
1 polymer ?
#
loop_
_entity_poly.entity_id
_entity_poly.type
_entity_poly.pdbx_seq_one_letter_code
_entity_poly.pdbx_strand_id
1 'polypeptide(L)' 'MERYFNTLKNEEIYLHEYHDEESLYRAVEHFAYTTYNHVRPHSYNGYRTPFEARYSS' A
#
# COMPACT_ATOMS: atom_id res chain seq x y z
N MET A 1 6.28 10.83 -1.34
CA MET A 1 6.61 9.40 -1.54
C MET A 1 7.17 8.71 -0.29
N GLU A 2 7.86 9.41 0.61
CA GLU A 2 8.45 8.79 1.82
C GLU A 2 7.44 8.04 2.72
N ARG A 3 6.26 8.62 2.98
CA ARG A 3 5.22 7.99 3.80
C ARG A 3 4.75 6.63 3.26
N TYR A 4 4.65 6.49 1.94
CA TYR A 4 4.29 5.24 1.29
C TYR A 4 5.33 4.16 1.59
N PHE A 5 6.61 4.46 1.34
CA PHE A 5 7.70 3.49 1.55
C PHE A 5 7.84 3.08 3.02
N ASN A 6 7.67 4.01 3.96
CA ASN A 6 7.68 3.69 5.38
C ASN A 6 6.52 2.75 5.75
N THR A 7 5.34 2.97 5.16
CA THR A 7 4.17 2.10 5.38
C THR A 7 4.42 0.70 4.83
N LEU A 8 4.83 0.59 3.55
CA LEU A 8 5.13 -0.68 2.90
C LEU A 8 6.19 -1.47 3.68
N LYS A 9 7.25 -0.82 4.14
CA LYS A 9 8.30 -1.49 4.91
C LYS A 9 7.79 -2.08 6.22
N ASN A 10 7.06 -1.28 7.01
CA ASN A 10 6.64 -1.69 8.35
C ASN A 10 5.45 -2.65 8.36
N GLU A 11 4.57 -2.59 7.37
CA GLU A 11 3.32 -3.36 7.35
C GLU A 11 3.38 -4.58 6.41
N GLU A 12 4.39 -4.67 5.55
CA GLU A 12 4.54 -5.80 4.60
C GLU A 12 5.96 -6.38 4.65
N ILE A 13 7.00 -5.57 4.37
CA ILE A 13 8.34 -6.11 4.11
C ILE A 13 9.01 -6.65 5.37
N TYR A 14 8.91 -5.95 6.51
CA TYR A 14 9.57 -6.38 7.74
C TYR A 14 8.81 -7.49 8.49
N LEU A 15 7.59 -7.80 8.07
CA LEU A 15 6.73 -8.80 8.71
C LEU A 15 6.78 -10.17 8.02
N HIS A 16 7.38 -10.25 6.83
CA HIS A 16 7.34 -11.45 6.01
C HIS A 16 8.73 -11.78 5.47
N GLU A 17 8.99 -13.08 5.30
CA GLU A 17 10.14 -13.58 4.57
C GLU A 17 9.70 -14.00 3.16
N TYR A 18 10.46 -13.59 2.15
CA TYR A 18 10.20 -13.90 0.75
C TYR A 18 11.29 -14.82 0.25
N HIS A 19 10.91 -15.99 -0.25
CA HIS A 19 11.85 -17.02 -0.67
C HIS A 19 12.46 -16.77 -2.05
N ASP A 20 11.79 -15.96 -2.87
CA ASP A 20 12.18 -15.61 -4.23
C ASP A 20 11.71 -14.21 -4.61
N GLU A 21 12.34 -13.66 -5.66
CA GLU A 21 12.09 -12.30 -6.12
C GLU A 21 10.64 -12.10 -6.62
N GLU A 22 10.05 -13.11 -7.28
CA GLU A 22 8.68 -13.03 -7.79
C GLU A 22 7.67 -12.91 -6.64
N SER A 23 7.87 -13.66 -5.55
CA SER A 23 7.03 -13.57 -4.35
C SER A 23 7.07 -12.17 -3.71
N LEU A 24 8.26 -11.55 -3.63
CA LEU A 24 8.43 -10.18 -3.15
C LEU A 24 7.71 -9.18 -4.06
N TYR A 25 7.88 -9.29 -5.38
CA TYR A 25 7.22 -8.39 -6.33
C TYR A 25 5.70 -8.50 -6.25
N ARG A 26 5.14 -9.71 -6.14
CA ARG A 26 3.71 -9.91 -5.96
C ARG A 26 3.18 -9.28 -4.69
N ALA A 27 3.91 -9.41 -3.58
CA ALA A 27 3.51 -8.80 -2.31
C ALA A 27 3.52 -7.27 -2.39
N VAL A 28 4.56 -6.68 -3.00
CA VAL A 28 4.63 -5.22 -3.21
C VAL A 28 3.50 -4.73 -4.12
N GLU A 29 3.22 -5.44 -5.22
CA GLU A 29 2.12 -5.10 -6.13
C GLU A 29 0.77 -5.17 -5.42
N HIS A 30 0.51 -6.27 -4.71
CA HIS A 30 -0.72 -6.48 -3.97
C HIS A 30 -0.90 -5.42 -2.87
N PHE A 31 0.15 -5.11 -2.12
CA PHE A 31 0.12 -4.08 -1.09
C PHE A 31 -0.19 -2.70 -1.69
N ALA A 32 0.50 -2.35 -2.78
CA ALA A 32 0.31 -1.06 -3.44
C ALA A 32 -1.11 -0.92 -3.96
N TYR A 33 -1.57 -1.88 -4.75
CA TYR A 33 -2.87 -1.80 -5.41
C TYR A 33 -4.00 -1.98 -4.40
N THR A 34 -4.01 -3.07 -3.64
CA THR A 34 -5.13 -3.39 -2.76
C THR A 34 -5.06 -2.58 -1.47
N THR A 35 -4.03 -2.81 -0.65
CA THR A 35 -3.98 -2.30 0.72
C THR A 35 -3.88 -0.78 0.75
N TYR A 36 -2.89 -0.23 0.06
CA TYR A 36 -2.61 1.21 0.13
C TYR A 36 -3.61 2.04 -0.68
N ASN A 37 -3.92 1.65 -1.92
CA ASN A 37 -4.75 2.47 -2.80
C ASN A 37 -6.27 2.27 -2.61
N HIS A 38 -6.73 1.08 -2.21
CA HIS A 38 -8.18 0.77 -2.18
C HIS A 38 -8.74 0.44 -0.80
N VAL A 39 -7.91 0.04 0.18
CA VAL A 39 -8.39 -0.33 1.52
C VAL A 39 -8.07 0.74 2.58
N ARG A 40 -6.89 1.37 2.50
CA ARG A 40 -6.43 2.29 3.55
C ARG A 40 -7.03 3.70 3.38
N PRO A 41 -7.84 4.19 4.34
CA PRO A 41 -8.23 5.59 4.38
C PRO A 41 -7.06 6.47 4.84
N HIS A 42 -6.89 7.63 4.22
CA HIS A 42 -5.88 8.61 4.60
C HIS A 42 -6.53 9.87 5.17
N SER A 43 -6.10 10.30 6.35
CA SER A 43 -6.58 11.55 6.98
C SER A 43 -6.44 12.77 6.06
N TYR A 44 -5.34 12.85 5.29
CA TYR A 44 -5.12 13.89 4.28
C TYR A 44 -6.21 13.92 3.18
N ASN A 45 -6.77 12.76 2.85
CA ASN A 45 -7.84 12.61 1.85
C ASN A 45 -9.24 12.74 2.48
N GLY A 46 -9.37 13.29 3.69
CA GLY A 46 -10.65 13.32 4.40
C GLY A 46 -11.15 11.93 4.79
N TYR A 47 -10.22 11.04 5.19
CA TYR A 47 -10.49 9.63 5.50
C TYR A 47 -11.01 8.80 4.32
N ARG A 48 -10.78 9.26 3.10
CA ARG A 48 -10.97 8.45 1.88
C ARG A 48 -9.69 7.72 1.50
N THR A 49 -9.83 6.62 0.80
CA THR A 49 -8.72 5.91 0.16
C THR A 49 -8.12 6.76 -0.97
N PRO A 50 -6.87 6.51 -1.39
CA PRO A 50 -6.30 7.21 -2.55
C PRO A 50 -7.12 7.02 -3.83
N PHE A 51 -7.68 5.82 -4.02
CA PHE A 51 -8.60 5.55 -5.13
C PHE A 51 -9.85 6.43 -5.03
N GLU A 52 -10.57 6.39 -3.92
CA GLU A 52 -11.77 7.21 -3.75
C GLU A 52 -11.47 8.70 -3.92
N ALA A 53 -10.40 9.22 -3.33
CA ALA A 53 -10.02 10.63 -3.46
C ALA A 53 -9.75 11.05 -4.92
N ARG A 54 -9.33 10.11 -5.77
CA ARG A 54 -9.04 10.35 -7.19
C ARG A 54 -10.28 10.26 -8.08
N TYR A 55 -11.25 9.41 -7.72
CA TYR A 55 -12.43 9.11 -8.55
C TYR A 55 -13.75 9.68 -7.99
N SER A 56 -13.73 10.29 -6.80
CA SER A 56 -14.88 11.04 -6.26
C SER A 56 -14.94 12.44 -6.86
N SER A 57 -15.28 12.51 -8.16
CA SER A 57 -15.68 13.72 -8.88
C SER A 57 -17.19 13.82 -8.97
#